data_AF-A0A7Y2I3N5-F1
#
_entry.id   AF-A0A7Y2I3N5-F1
#
_cell.length_a   1.000
_cell.length_b   1.000
_cell.length_c   1.000
_cell.angle_alpha   90.00
_cell.angle_beta   90.00
_cell.angle_gamma   90.00
#
_symmetry.space_group_name_H-M   'P 1'
#
loop_
_entity.id
_entity.type
_entity.pdbx_description
1 polymer ?
#
loop_
_entity_poly.entity_id
_entity_poly.type
_entity_poly.pdbx_seq_one_letter_code
_entity_poly.pdbx_strand_id
1 'polypeptide(L)'
;EYTLGFHGDTDRLPDRETMSIATMCGHGMVSSHFARKMIDRVKEGRIEPEGAACCMAKFCVCGVFNISKAMMILDTAAKGE
;
A
#
# COMPACT_ATOMS: atom_id res chain seq x y z
N GLU A 1 24.92 8.46 7.14
CA GLU A 1 23.71 8.78 7.91
C GLU A 1 23.24 7.50 8.61
N TYR A 2 22.91 7.55 9.90
CA TYR A 2 22.35 6.41 10.64
C TYR A 2 20.88 6.70 10.92
N THR A 3 19.98 5.96 10.27
CA THR A 3 18.56 5.92 10.62
C THR A 3 18.37 5.02 11.84
N LEU A 4 17.49 5.40 12.76
CA LEU A 4 17.18 4.64 13.98
C LEU A 4 16.67 3.21 13.68
N GLY A 5 16.06 3.00 12.51
CA GLY A 5 15.49 1.70 12.12
C GLY A 5 14.10 1.48 12.72
N PHE A 6 13.60 0.25 12.63
CA PHE A 6 12.34 -0.14 13.26
C PHE A 6 12.59 -0.60 14.70
N HIS A 7 11.79 -0.09 15.64
CA HIS A 7 11.85 -0.44 17.06
C HIS A 7 10.49 -0.90 17.57
N GLY A 8 10.49 -1.78 18.57
CA GLY A 8 9.29 -2.39 19.14
C GLY A 8 9.01 -3.78 18.58
N ASP A 9 7.77 -4.25 18.73
CA ASP A 9 7.31 -5.54 18.24
C ASP A 9 7.00 -5.46 16.73
N THR A 10 7.99 -5.80 15.91
CA THR A 10 7.90 -5.75 14.44
C THR A 10 7.00 -6.82 13.85
N ASP A 11 6.69 -7.89 14.59
CA ASP A 11 5.84 -8.98 14.11
C ASP A 11 4.37 -8.55 13.98
N ARG A 12 4.01 -7.44 14.64
CA ARG A 12 2.69 -6.81 14.54
C ARG A 12 2.56 -5.81 13.40
N LEU A 13 3.65 -5.52 12.69
CA LEU A 13 3.60 -4.64 11.52
C LEU A 13 2.92 -5.35 10.35
N PRO A 14 2.21 -4.61 9.48
CA PRO A 14 1.76 -5.18 8.21
C PRO A 14 2.95 -5.67 7.38
N ASP A 15 2.68 -6.56 6.42
CA ASP A 15 3.65 -6.92 5.39
C ASP A 15 4.16 -5.68 4.64
N ARG A 16 5.33 -5.82 4.02
CA ARG A 16 6.09 -4.69 3.48
C ARG A 16 5.30 -3.93 2.41
N GLU A 17 4.57 -4.64 1.56
CA GLU A 17 3.74 -4.08 0.49
C GLU A 17 2.56 -3.29 1.09
N THR A 18 1.84 -3.91 2.03
CA THR A 18 0.71 -3.29 2.73
C THR A 18 1.15 -2.04 3.50
N MET A 19 2.25 -2.12 4.25
CA MET A 19 2.80 -1.00 5.01
C MET A 19 3.20 0.14 4.07
N SER A 20 3.91 -0.17 2.98
CA SER A 20 4.37 0.82 2.00
C SER A 20 3.23 1.62 1.38
N ILE A 21 2.09 0.98 1.11
CA ILE A 21 0.90 1.63 0.57
C ILE A 21 0.17 2.44 1.64
N ALA A 22 -0.09 1.85 2.82
CA ALA A 22 -0.83 2.51 3.89
C ALA A 22 -0.13 3.80 4.36
N THR A 23 1.21 3.79 4.43
CA THR A 23 2.01 4.96 4.85
C THR A 23 2.08 6.06 3.79
N MET A 24 1.61 5.83 2.56
CA MET A 24 1.52 6.91 1.56
C MET A 24 0.48 7.96 1.95
N CYS A 25 -0.50 7.61 2.78
CA CYS A 25 -1.47 8.55 3.32
C CYS A 25 -1.10 8.95 4.76
N GLY A 26 -0.62 10.18 4.95
CA GLY A 26 -0.23 10.68 6.27
C GLY A 26 -1.38 10.85 7.28
N HIS A 27 -2.64 10.77 6.83
CA HIS A 27 -3.84 10.94 7.67
C HIS A 27 -4.57 9.63 7.97
N GLY A 28 -4.03 8.49 7.54
CA GLY A 28 -4.62 7.17 7.83
C GLY A 28 -5.93 6.87 7.08
N MET A 29 -6.27 7.65 6.04
CA MET A 29 -7.48 7.40 5.23
C MET A 29 -7.36 6.14 4.36
N VAL A 30 -6.14 5.70 4.09
CA VAL A 30 -5.84 4.40 3.47
C VAL A 30 -5.37 3.47 4.58
N SER A 31 -6.31 2.72 5.18
CA SER A 31 -5.98 1.78 6.24
C SER A 31 -5.16 0.59 5.72
N SER A 32 -4.36 -0.03 6.59
CA SER A 32 -3.60 -1.24 6.24
C SER A 32 -4.49 -2.38 5.75
N HIS A 33 -5.66 -2.57 6.36
CA HIS A 33 -6.63 -3.57 5.94
C HIS A 33 -7.18 -3.31 4.53
N PHE A 34 -7.43 -2.04 4.20
CA PHE A 34 -7.90 -1.64 2.87
C PHE A 34 -6.81 -1.84 1.81
N ALA A 35 -5.57 -1.42 2.10
CA ALA A 35 -4.42 -1.65 1.24
C ALA A 35 -4.19 -3.15 0.98
N ARG A 36 -4.20 -3.98 2.03
CA ARG A 36 -4.08 -5.44 1.92
C ARG A 36 -5.17 -6.05 1.04
N LYS A 37 -6.43 -5.64 1.25
CA LYS A 37 -7.55 -6.08 0.41
C LYS A 37 -7.35 -5.71 -1.06
N MET A 38 -6.78 -4.55 -1.35
CA MET A 38 -6.49 -4.15 -2.73
C MET A 38 -5.36 -4.98 -3.33
N ILE A 39 -4.30 -5.25 -2.58
CA ILE A 39 -3.22 -6.16 -2.99
C ILE A 39 -3.78 -7.54 -3.31
N ASP A 40 -4.59 -8.13 -2.41
CA ASP A 40 -5.18 -9.45 -2.60
C ASP A 40 -6.05 -9.49 -3.87
N ARG A 41 -6.87 -8.46 -4.10
CA ARG A 41 -7.71 -8.38 -5.30
C ARG A 41 -6.90 -8.27 -6.59
N VAL A 42 -5.74 -7.60 -6.57
CA VAL A 42 -4.83 -7.54 -7.72
C VAL A 42 -4.18 -8.91 -7.94
N LYS A 43 -3.68 -9.57 -6.88
CA LYS A 43 -3.11 -10.93 -6.94
C LYS A 43 -4.11 -11.95 -7.49
N GLU A 44 -5.38 -11.82 -7.14
CA GLU A 44 -6.47 -12.68 -7.63
C GLU A 44 -6.96 -12.32 -9.05
N GLY A 45 -6.40 -11.28 -9.69
CA GLY A 45 -6.84 -10.80 -11.01
C GLY A 45 -8.25 -10.19 -11.02
N ARG A 46 -8.78 -9.78 -9.85
CA ARG A 46 -10.14 -9.18 -9.73
C ARG A 46 -10.17 -7.70 -10.05
N ILE A 47 -9.02 -7.04 -10.09
CA ILE A 47 -8.87 -5.61 -10.41
C ILE A 47 -7.47 -5.36 -10.96
N GLU A 48 -7.36 -4.50 -11.97
CA GLU A 48 -6.07 -4.07 -12.48
C GLU A 48 -5.30 -3.21 -11.45
N PRO A 49 -3.96 -3.26 -11.40
CA PRO A 49 -3.14 -2.47 -10.49
C PRO A 49 -3.46 -0.97 -10.52
N GLU A 50 -3.68 -0.40 -11.71
CA GLU A 50 -4.09 0.99 -11.90
C GLU A 50 -5.43 1.29 -11.23
N GLY A 51 -6.42 0.41 -11.43
CA GLY A 51 -7.75 0.56 -10.84
C GLY A 51 -7.72 0.51 -9.31
N ALA A 52 -6.91 -0.38 -8.74
CA ALA A 52 -6.71 -0.47 -7.30
C ALA A 52 -6.01 0.78 -6.74
N ALA A 53 -4.93 1.26 -7.37
CA ALA A 53 -4.22 2.47 -6.96
C ALA A 53 -5.12 3.71 -7.01
N CYS A 54 -5.85 3.90 -8.12
CA CYS A 54 -6.81 4.99 -8.28
C CYS A 54 -7.97 4.90 -7.28
N CYS A 55 -8.44 3.69 -6.95
CA CYS A 55 -9.46 3.48 -5.92
C CYS A 55 -8.96 3.95 -4.55
N MET A 56 -7.73 3.59 -4.17
CA MET A 56 -7.14 4.00 -2.90
C MET A 56 -6.92 5.51 -2.82
N ALA A 57 -6.47 6.13 -3.91
CA ALA A 57 -6.24 7.57 -3.98
C ALA A 57 -7.50 8.41 -3.69
N LYS A 58 -8.70 7.92 -4.06
CA LYS A 58 -9.97 8.61 -3.79
C LYS A 58 -10.23 8.86 -2.30
N PHE A 59 -9.71 8.01 -1.42
CA PHE A 59 -9.83 8.19 0.03
C PHE A 59 -8.81 9.19 0.59
N CYS A 60 -7.75 9.47 -0.16
CA CYS A 60 -6.74 10.45 0.23
C CYS A 60 -7.19 11.88 -0.10
N VAL A 61 -7.95 12.48 0.81
CA VAL A 61 -8.51 13.85 0.65
C VAL A 61 -7.42 14.92 0.47
N CYS A 62 -6.22 14.71 1.02
CA CYS A 62 -5.10 15.65 0.92
C CYS A 62 -4.25 15.49 -0.36
N GLY A 63 -4.52 14.49 -1.21
CA GLY A 63 -3.85 14.32 -2.51
C GLY A 63 -2.39 13.84 -2.48
N VAL A 64 -1.80 13.53 -1.31
CA VAL A 64 -0.39 13.09 -1.21
C VAL A 64 -0.15 11.64 -1.64
N PHE A 65 -1.21 10.86 -1.82
CA PHE A 65 -1.11 9.44 -2.17
C PHE A 65 -0.51 9.27 -3.57
N ASN A 66 0.64 8.62 -3.66
CA ASN A 66 1.36 8.46 -4.92
C ASN A 66 0.82 7.25 -5.72
N ILE A 67 -0.04 7.54 -6.69
CA ILE A 67 -0.67 6.53 -7.55
C ILE A 67 0.36 5.72 -8.33
N SER A 68 1.33 6.38 -8.97
CA SER A 68 2.37 5.71 -9.76
C SER A 68 3.19 4.72 -8.92
N LYS A 69 3.53 5.11 -7.68
CA LYS A 69 4.24 4.23 -6.75
C LYS A 69 3.36 3.08 -6.27
N ALA A 70 2.09 3.33 -5.97
CA ALA A 70 1.16 2.29 -5.57
C ALA A 70 0.97 1.24 -6.69
N MET A 71 0.89 1.67 -7.95
CA MET A 71 0.81 0.76 -9.11
C MET A 71 2.03 -0.15 -9.21
N MET A 72 3.25 0.38 -9.06
CA MET A 72 4.48 -0.42 -9.07
C MET A 72 4.48 -1.48 -7.96
N ILE A 73 4.10 -1.10 -6.74
CA ILE A 73 4.02 -2.05 -5.61
C ILE A 73 2.98 -3.14 -5.88
N LEU A 74 1.82 -2.78 -6.43
CA LEU A 74 0.77 -3.74 -6.75
C LEU A 74 1.19 -4.72 -7.86
N ASP A 75 1.92 -4.25 -8.87
CA ASP A 75 2.44 -5.08 -9.96
C ASP A 75 3.52 -6.06 -9.45
N THR A 76 4.48 -5.58 -8.65
CA THR A 76 5.48 -6.42 -7.96
C THR A 76 4.80 -7.46 -7.08
N ALA A 77 3.82 -7.05 -6.27
CA ALA A 77 3.07 -7.95 -5.40
C ALA A 77 2.30 -9.02 -6.19
N ALA A 78 1.76 -8.69 -7.37
CA ALA A 78 1.08 -9.65 -8.25
C ALA A 78 2.03 -10.71 -8.82
N LYS A 79 3.28 -10.33 -9.10
CA LYS A 79 4.34 -11.22 -9.61
C LYS A 79 4.97 -12.10 -8.53
N GLY A 80 4.72 -11.80 -7.26
CA GLY A 80 5.31 -12.54 -6.12
C GLY A 80 6.78 -12.21 -5.87
N GLU A 81 7.21 -11.02 -6.33
CA GLU A 81 8.54 -10.43 -6.09
C GLU A 81 8.54 -9.57 -4.81
#